data_AF-A0A482Y702-F1
#
_entry.id   AF-A0A482Y702-F1
#
_cell.length_a   1.000
_cell.length_b   1.000
_cell.length_c   1.000
_cell.angle_alpha   90.00
_cell.angle_beta   90.00
_cell.angle_gamma   90.00
#
_symmetry.space_group_name_H-M   'P 1'
#
loop_
_entity.id
_entity.type
_entity.pdbx_description
1 polymer ?
#
loop_
_entity_poly.entity_id
_entity_poly.type
_entity_poly.pdbx_seq_one_letter_code
_entity_poly.pdbx_strand_id
1 'polypeptide(L)'
;MRRTTDSLRTDGRTNDRGVSEVLGFILVFAIILGSVTLLSMTGFQAMQDYQEGEQLRNAERAMEAFAENANDVMRYDGIDTRRGELSLQEGTVTTSDSGTKINITMTKDDSSQIVIPSGSHFSEYGNVTENTINIGAFTYTVDNDRIAYEGGGVVRGDESGSVFLKRPQLRCDNKTTETAVISLVTISADNQSIQSSGQVGFTISEVDNPGRTSNVYTDVDDVSIDVQGSPNERAWNRTLGHGNWERKDGIKGTCDFESDNGKVVVTLVEVDIEY
;
A
#
# COMPACT_ATOMS: atom_id res chain seq x y z
N MET A 1 82.63 -74.00 -8.61
CA MET A 1 81.53 -73.49 -9.46
C MET A 1 80.22 -73.70 -8.70
N ARG A 2 79.83 -72.74 -7.86
CA ARG A 2 78.81 -71.69 -8.12
C ARG A 2 77.40 -72.29 -8.27
N ARG A 3 76.68 -72.40 -7.15
CA ARG A 3 75.22 -72.50 -7.13
C ARG A 3 74.70 -71.24 -6.45
N THR A 4 74.08 -70.39 -7.26
CA THR A 4 73.52 -69.10 -6.93
C THR A 4 72.33 -69.27 -5.99
N THR A 5 72.37 -68.54 -4.88
CA THR A 5 71.24 -68.18 -4.03
C THR A 5 70.26 -67.33 -4.83
N ASP A 6 69.00 -67.75 -4.93
CA ASP A 6 67.93 -66.91 -5.42
C ASP A 6 67.18 -66.33 -4.22
N SER A 7 67.29 -65.01 -4.07
CA SER A 7 66.71 -64.24 -2.99
C SER A 7 65.21 -64.05 -3.25
N LEU A 8 64.38 -64.47 -2.29
CA LEU A 8 62.98 -64.10 -2.22
C LEU A 8 62.86 -62.57 -2.15
N ARG A 9 62.41 -61.97 -3.25
CA ARG A 9 61.94 -60.58 -3.30
C ARG A 9 60.58 -60.52 -2.61
N THR A 10 60.57 -60.05 -1.37
CA THR A 10 59.34 -59.67 -0.66
C THR A 10 58.84 -58.36 -1.27
N ASP A 11 57.86 -58.43 -2.17
CA ASP A 11 57.22 -57.26 -2.75
C ASP A 11 56.18 -56.70 -1.76
N GLY A 12 56.64 -55.87 -0.83
CA GLY A 12 55.79 -55.17 0.14
C GLY A 12 55.08 -53.95 -0.47
N ARG A 13 54.25 -54.12 -1.50
CA ARG A 13 53.57 -53.00 -2.18
C ARG A 13 52.09 -53.23 -2.52
N THR A 14 51.31 -53.83 -1.62
CA THR A 14 49.86 -54.02 -1.83
C THR A 14 48.95 -53.22 -0.89
N ASN A 15 49.46 -52.52 0.13
CA ASN A 15 48.61 -51.83 1.11
C ASN A 15 48.27 -50.35 0.80
N ASP A 16 48.98 -49.66 -0.10
CA ASP A 16 48.70 -48.25 -0.45
C ASP A 16 47.51 -48.07 -1.42
N ARG A 17 47.16 -49.11 -2.18
CA ARG A 17 46.09 -49.04 -3.19
C ARG A 17 44.70 -49.00 -2.56
N GLY A 18 44.48 -49.75 -1.48
CA GLY A 18 43.20 -49.75 -0.77
C GLY A 18 42.89 -48.43 -0.06
N VAL A 19 43.93 -47.74 0.44
CA VAL A 19 43.76 -46.43 1.10
C VAL A 19 43.46 -45.33 0.06
N SER A 20 44.13 -45.36 -1.09
CA SER A 20 43.92 -44.37 -2.17
C SER A 20 42.52 -44.43 -2.77
N GLU A 21 41.93 -45.63 -2.88
CA GLU A 21 40.57 -45.83 -3.41
C GLU A 21 39.50 -45.27 -2.47
N VAL A 22 39.65 -45.50 -1.16
CA VAL A 22 38.74 -44.95 -0.14
C VAL A 22 38.88 -43.42 -0.06
N LEU A 23 40.11 -42.90 -0.12
CA LEU A 23 40.34 -41.45 -0.16
C LEU A 23 39.73 -40.80 -1.41
N GLY A 24 39.83 -41.45 -2.57
CA GLY A 24 39.19 -41.00 -3.80
C GLY A 24 37.67 -40.95 -3.68
N PHE A 25 37.05 -41.99 -3.11
CA PHE A 25 35.61 -42.03 -2.87
C PHE A 25 35.14 -40.92 -1.91
N ILE A 26 35.83 -40.76 -0.77
CA ILE A 26 35.51 -39.70 0.20
C ILE A 26 35.64 -38.31 -0.44
N LEU A 27 36.67 -38.09 -1.26
CA LEU A 27 36.91 -36.81 -1.92
C LEU A 27 35.81 -36.49 -2.95
N VAL A 28 35.42 -37.45 -3.78
CA VAL A 28 34.32 -37.25 -4.73
C VAL A 28 33.01 -37.02 -3.99
N PHE A 29 32.72 -37.79 -2.94
CA PHE A 29 31.51 -37.62 -2.14
C PHE A 29 31.47 -36.24 -1.45
N ALA A 30 32.59 -35.78 -0.91
CA ALA A 30 32.71 -34.45 -0.32
C ALA A 30 32.50 -33.33 -1.36
N ILE A 31 33.02 -33.49 -2.58
CA ILE A 31 32.78 -32.54 -3.67
C ILE A 31 31.30 -32.51 -4.03
N ILE A 32 30.66 -33.67 -4.21
CA ILE A 32 29.23 -33.75 -4.56
C ILE A 32 28.39 -33.10 -3.46
N LEU A 33 28.62 -33.46 -2.19
CA LEU A 33 27.90 -32.85 -1.06
C LEU A 33 28.13 -31.34 -0.98
N GLY A 34 29.37 -30.89 -1.20
CA GLY A 34 29.70 -29.47 -1.23
C GLY A 34 28.96 -28.73 -2.34
N SER A 35 28.91 -29.28 -3.55
CA SER A 35 28.17 -28.71 -4.68
C SER A 35 26.67 -28.67 -4.40
N VAL A 36 26.07 -29.76 -3.89
CA VAL A 36 24.63 -29.80 -3.58
C VAL A 36 24.28 -28.79 -2.49
N THR A 37 25.10 -28.67 -1.44
CA THR A 37 24.86 -27.72 -0.34
C THR A 37 24.88 -26.28 -0.85
N LEU A 38 25.88 -25.94 -1.67
CA LEU A 38 26.01 -24.59 -2.24
C LEU A 38 24.85 -24.28 -3.18
N LEU A 39 24.49 -25.20 -4.07
CA LEU A 39 23.36 -25.04 -4.99
C LEU A 39 22.04 -24.89 -4.23
N SER A 40 21.80 -25.70 -3.21
CA SER A 40 20.59 -25.63 -2.38
C SER A 40 20.47 -24.29 -1.66
N MET A 41 21.56 -23.77 -1.08
CA MET A 41 21.54 -22.45 -0.43
C MET A 41 21.19 -21.33 -1.43
N THR A 42 21.85 -21.30 -2.59
CA THR A 42 21.58 -20.28 -3.61
C THR A 42 20.18 -20.41 -4.22
N GLY A 43 19.71 -21.65 -4.42
CA GLY A 43 18.40 -21.92 -4.97
C GLY A 43 17.28 -21.53 -4.01
N PHE A 44 17.45 -21.79 -2.71
CA PHE A 44 16.46 -21.44 -1.70
C PHE A 44 16.26 -19.92 -1.62
N GLN A 45 17.34 -19.15 -1.58
CA GLN A 45 17.26 -17.69 -1.50
C GLN A 45 16.58 -17.09 -2.75
N ALA A 46 16.94 -17.55 -3.95
CA ALA A 46 16.28 -17.08 -5.17
C ALA A 46 14.78 -17.43 -5.23
N MET A 47 14.37 -18.59 -4.70
CA MET A 47 12.96 -18.96 -4.60
C MET A 47 12.21 -18.10 -3.59
N GLN A 48 12.84 -17.81 -2.45
CA GLN A 48 12.27 -16.95 -1.41
C GLN A 48 12.04 -15.53 -1.93
N ASP A 49 13.05 -14.91 -2.56
CA ASP A 49 12.92 -13.58 -3.17
C ASP A 49 11.79 -13.54 -4.22
N TYR A 50 11.62 -14.62 -4.99
CA TYR A 50 10.57 -14.72 -5.99
C TYR A 50 9.17 -14.84 -5.35
N GLN A 51 9.05 -15.64 -4.29
CA GLN A 51 7.80 -15.82 -3.55
C GLN A 51 7.36 -14.53 -2.86
N GLU A 52 8.27 -13.85 -2.15
CA GLU A 52 8.02 -12.55 -1.50
C GLU A 52 7.57 -11.50 -2.52
N GLY A 53 8.26 -11.40 -3.66
CA GLY A 53 7.87 -10.48 -4.74
C GLY A 53 6.51 -10.80 -5.36
N GLU A 54 6.14 -12.07 -5.47
CA GLU A 54 4.83 -12.48 -6.01
C GLU A 54 3.71 -12.26 -4.98
N GLN A 55 3.96 -12.52 -3.71
CA GLN A 55 3.05 -12.20 -2.62
C GLN A 55 2.70 -10.71 -2.62
N LEU A 56 3.70 -9.84 -2.73
CA LEU A 56 3.49 -8.40 -2.76
C LEU A 56 2.66 -7.95 -3.97
N ARG A 57 2.98 -8.44 -5.18
CA ARG A 57 2.18 -8.16 -6.38
C ARG A 57 0.75 -8.65 -6.27
N ASN A 58 0.53 -9.79 -5.63
CA ASN A 58 -0.81 -10.32 -5.40
C ASN A 58 -1.58 -9.46 -4.41
N ALA A 59 -0.93 -8.98 -3.35
CA ALA A 59 -1.51 -8.04 -2.41
C ALA A 59 -1.87 -6.70 -3.09
N GLU A 60 -1.01 -6.17 -3.98
CA GLU A 60 -1.31 -4.95 -4.76
C GLU A 60 -2.60 -5.12 -5.57
N ARG A 61 -2.71 -6.21 -6.34
CA ARG A 61 -3.90 -6.50 -7.15
C ARG A 61 -5.16 -6.68 -6.31
N ALA A 62 -5.04 -7.37 -5.18
CA ALA A 62 -6.17 -7.60 -4.30
C ALA A 62 -6.64 -6.30 -3.61
N MET A 63 -5.71 -5.42 -3.23
CA MET A 63 -6.02 -4.09 -2.71
C MET A 63 -6.59 -3.15 -3.77
N GLU A 64 -6.16 -3.25 -5.03
CA GLU A 64 -6.80 -2.53 -6.14
C GLU A 64 -8.25 -2.99 -6.36
N ALA A 65 -8.50 -4.30 -6.30
CA ALA A 65 -9.85 -4.86 -6.38
C ALA A 65 -10.71 -4.47 -5.15
N PHE A 66 -10.12 -4.46 -3.94
CA PHE A 66 -10.75 -3.90 -2.75
C PHE A 66 -11.17 -2.45 -2.98
N ALA A 67 -10.26 -1.62 -3.48
CA ALA A 67 -10.51 -0.21 -3.72
C ALA A 67 -11.53 0.03 -4.84
N GLU A 68 -11.64 -0.85 -5.83
CA GLU A 68 -12.75 -0.81 -6.79
C GLU A 68 -14.10 -1.04 -6.12
N ASN A 69 -14.21 -2.05 -5.25
CA ASN A 69 -15.43 -2.30 -4.50
C ASN A 69 -15.77 -1.15 -3.54
N ALA A 70 -14.78 -0.62 -2.81
CA ALA A 70 -14.97 0.52 -1.91
C ALA A 70 -15.36 1.79 -2.67
N ASN A 71 -14.72 2.07 -3.81
CA ASN A 71 -15.05 3.23 -4.64
C ASN A 71 -16.38 3.06 -5.39
N ASP A 72 -16.86 1.84 -5.59
CA ASP A 72 -18.20 1.59 -6.12
C ASP A 72 -19.27 2.02 -5.12
N VAL A 73 -19.08 1.70 -3.84
CA VAL A 73 -19.91 2.24 -2.75
C VAL A 73 -19.88 3.77 -2.82
N MET A 74 -18.70 4.40 -2.96
CA MET A 74 -18.62 5.86 -3.13
C MET A 74 -19.38 6.40 -4.36
N ARG A 75 -19.51 5.65 -5.44
CA ARG A 75 -19.97 6.21 -6.71
C ARG A 75 -21.47 6.07 -6.92
N TYR A 76 -22.08 5.05 -6.33
CA TYR A 76 -23.46 4.70 -6.61
C TYR A 76 -24.29 4.71 -5.32
N ASP A 77 -25.29 5.60 -5.28
CA ASP A 77 -26.26 5.83 -4.20
C ASP A 77 -27.23 4.65 -3.95
N GLY A 78 -26.86 3.44 -4.36
CA GLY A 78 -27.65 2.22 -4.16
C GLY A 78 -26.79 0.96 -4.05
N ILE A 79 -25.49 1.14 -3.77
CA ILE A 79 -24.57 0.06 -3.43
C ILE A 79 -24.09 0.33 -2.01
N ASP A 80 -24.84 -0.17 -1.04
CA ASP A 80 -24.59 0.12 0.37
C ASP A 80 -23.63 -0.92 0.99
N THR A 81 -23.36 -2.02 0.27
CA THR A 81 -22.49 -3.10 0.77
C THR A 81 -21.75 -3.81 -0.36
N ARG A 82 -20.46 -4.10 -0.14
CA ARG A 82 -19.65 -5.00 -0.98
C ARG A 82 -18.90 -5.99 -0.12
N ARG A 83 -18.74 -7.21 -0.62
CA ARG A 83 -17.92 -8.24 0.02
C ARG A 83 -16.77 -8.62 -0.88
N GLY A 84 -15.64 -8.95 -0.28
CA GLY A 84 -14.50 -9.51 -0.97
C GLY A 84 -13.69 -10.40 -0.07
N GLU A 85 -12.67 -11.02 -0.67
CA GLU A 85 -11.73 -11.88 0.03
C GLU A 85 -10.32 -11.38 -0.28
N LEU A 86 -9.47 -11.36 0.73
CA LEU A 86 -8.07 -10.99 0.62
C LEU A 86 -7.22 -12.15 1.12
N SER A 87 -6.32 -12.65 0.27
CA SER A 87 -5.33 -13.65 0.70
C SER A 87 -4.19 -12.96 1.41
N LEU A 88 -4.00 -13.28 2.70
CA LEU A 88 -3.01 -12.61 3.53
C LEU A 88 -1.60 -13.21 3.39
N GLN A 89 -1.48 -14.50 3.10
CA GLN A 89 -0.18 -15.18 2.87
C GLN A 89 0.86 -14.85 3.97
N GLU A 90 0.46 -14.85 5.24
CA GLU A 90 1.29 -14.48 6.42
C GLU A 90 1.47 -12.97 6.65
N GLY A 91 0.95 -12.13 5.75
CA GLY A 91 0.79 -10.70 5.96
C GLY A 91 -0.25 -10.35 7.02
N THR A 92 -0.19 -9.10 7.47
CA THR A 92 -1.11 -8.55 8.48
C THR A 92 -1.99 -7.49 7.83
N VAL A 93 -3.28 -7.53 8.10
CA VAL A 93 -4.22 -6.45 7.77
C VAL A 93 -4.58 -5.70 9.04
N THR A 94 -4.61 -4.39 8.94
CA THR A 94 -5.00 -3.47 10.01
C THR A 94 -6.01 -2.46 9.47
N THR A 95 -7.10 -2.29 10.19
CA THR A 95 -8.03 -1.18 10.02
C THR A 95 -7.74 -0.10 11.04
N SER A 96 -7.72 1.16 10.61
CA SER A 96 -7.58 2.32 11.48
C SER A 96 -8.49 3.44 11.02
N ASP A 97 -9.25 4.01 11.95
CA ASP A 97 -10.00 5.26 11.78
C ASP A 97 -9.09 6.50 11.90
N SER A 98 -7.78 6.29 12.11
CA SER A 98 -6.80 7.34 12.36
C SER A 98 -5.56 7.27 11.47
N GLY A 99 -4.89 8.42 11.33
CA GLY A 99 -3.62 8.56 10.63
C GLY A 99 -3.61 9.80 9.74
N THR A 100 -3.99 9.61 8.47
CA THR A 100 -4.01 10.70 7.49
C THR A 100 -5.15 11.68 7.80
N LYS A 101 -4.78 12.93 8.14
CA LYS A 101 -5.70 14.04 8.32
C LYS A 101 -5.69 14.94 7.08
N ILE A 102 -6.86 15.40 6.66
CA ILE A 102 -7.03 16.31 5.53
C ILE A 102 -7.77 17.56 5.97
N ASN A 103 -7.23 18.74 5.64
CA ASN A 103 -7.95 20.01 5.72
C ASN A 103 -8.28 20.48 4.30
N ILE A 104 -9.55 20.84 4.09
CA ILE A 104 -10.02 21.44 2.84
C ILE A 104 -10.48 22.86 3.15
N THR A 105 -9.86 23.81 2.47
CA THR A 105 -10.13 25.24 2.60
C THR A 105 -10.50 25.81 1.23
N MET A 106 -11.55 26.62 1.17
CA MET A 106 -11.98 27.34 -0.03
C MET A 106 -12.05 28.84 0.26
N THR A 107 -11.63 29.66 -0.70
CA THR A 107 -11.72 31.12 -0.62
C THR A 107 -12.78 31.63 -1.58
N LYS A 108 -13.57 32.62 -1.15
CA LYS A 108 -14.60 33.31 -1.93
C LYS A 108 -14.47 34.82 -1.76
N ASP A 109 -14.61 35.56 -2.85
CA ASP A 109 -14.58 37.02 -2.88
C ASP A 109 -13.34 37.60 -2.13
N ASP A 110 -12.18 36.94 -2.31
CA ASP A 110 -10.85 37.31 -1.78
C ASP A 110 -10.78 37.53 -0.25
N SER A 111 -11.79 37.06 0.50
CA SER A 111 -11.92 37.36 1.94
C SER A 111 -12.78 36.40 2.75
N SER A 112 -13.71 35.68 2.12
CA SER A 112 -14.58 34.71 2.79
C SER A 112 -13.98 33.32 2.70
N GLN A 113 -13.69 32.70 3.85
CA GLN A 113 -13.13 31.35 3.90
C GLN A 113 -14.19 30.34 4.32
N ILE A 114 -14.32 29.26 3.55
CA ILE A 114 -15.11 28.08 3.92
C ILE A 114 -14.14 26.96 4.27
N VAL A 115 -14.36 26.33 5.41
CA VAL A 115 -13.50 25.26 5.91
C VAL A 115 -14.33 24.02 6.22
N ILE A 116 -13.83 22.86 5.81
CA ILE A 116 -14.45 21.55 6.05
C ILE A 116 -13.59 20.83 7.09
N PRO A 117 -14.16 20.26 8.18
CA PRO A 117 -15.57 19.90 8.36
C PRO A 117 -16.48 20.90 9.09
N SER A 118 -16.18 22.19 9.16
CA SER A 118 -16.95 23.17 9.96
C SER A 118 -18.40 23.45 9.49
N GLY A 119 -18.89 22.75 8.45
CA GLY A 119 -20.28 22.83 7.94
C GLY A 119 -21.18 21.72 8.48
N SER A 120 -22.50 21.97 8.55
CA SER A 120 -23.48 21.17 9.31
C SER A 120 -23.55 19.67 8.98
N HIS A 121 -23.22 19.27 7.75
CA HIS A 121 -23.23 17.86 7.34
C HIS A 121 -21.84 17.23 7.34
N PHE A 122 -20.77 18.03 7.29
CA PHE A 122 -19.40 17.51 7.27
C PHE A 122 -18.81 17.34 8.65
N SER A 123 -19.38 17.98 9.67
CA SER A 123 -18.90 17.92 11.06
C SER A 123 -18.80 16.51 11.64
N GLU A 124 -19.46 15.53 11.01
CA GLU A 124 -19.49 14.13 11.44
C GLU A 124 -18.23 13.36 11.00
N TYR A 125 -17.51 13.82 9.97
CA TYR A 125 -16.35 13.12 9.40
C TYR A 125 -15.01 13.52 10.02
N GLY A 126 -15.01 14.36 11.06
CA GLY A 126 -13.75 14.90 11.56
C GLY A 126 -13.86 15.83 12.74
N ASN A 127 -12.73 16.45 13.07
CA ASN A 127 -12.63 17.36 14.20
C ASN A 127 -12.92 18.79 13.76
N VAL A 128 -14.11 19.28 14.12
CA VAL A 128 -14.56 20.66 13.82
C VAL A 128 -13.64 21.73 14.44
N THR A 129 -12.96 21.44 15.56
CA THR A 129 -12.04 22.39 16.21
C THR A 129 -10.72 22.50 15.44
N GLU A 130 -10.23 21.36 14.93
CA GLU A 130 -8.99 21.31 14.15
C GLU A 130 -9.22 21.59 12.66
N ASN A 131 -10.47 21.64 12.21
CA ASN A 131 -10.84 21.72 10.81
C ASN A 131 -10.21 20.59 9.98
N THR A 132 -10.17 19.37 10.52
CA THR A 132 -9.56 18.21 9.86
C THR A 132 -10.54 17.07 9.72
N ILE A 133 -10.49 16.41 8.56
CA ILE A 133 -11.14 15.13 8.26
C ILE A 133 -10.10 14.04 8.50
N ASN A 134 -10.49 12.98 9.19
CA ASN A 134 -9.63 11.82 9.35
C ASN A 134 -10.10 10.73 8.38
N ILE A 135 -9.26 10.39 7.39
CA ILE A 135 -9.68 9.46 6.34
C ILE A 135 -9.48 7.99 6.71
N GLY A 136 -8.76 7.72 7.80
CA GLY A 136 -8.39 6.36 8.20
C GLY A 136 -7.56 5.63 7.13
N ALA A 137 -7.30 4.35 7.37
CA ALA A 137 -6.63 3.47 6.42
C ALA A 137 -7.01 2.00 6.63
N PHE A 138 -7.14 1.27 5.53
CA PHE A 138 -7.11 -0.20 5.51
C PHE A 138 -5.74 -0.62 4.97
N THR A 139 -4.89 -1.19 5.82
CA THR A 139 -3.47 -1.42 5.52
C THR A 139 -3.13 -2.90 5.55
N TYR A 140 -2.57 -3.40 4.46
CA TYR A 140 -1.87 -4.68 4.40
C TYR A 140 -0.37 -4.44 4.57
N THR A 141 0.28 -5.19 5.47
CA THR A 141 1.72 -5.13 5.74
C THR A 141 2.33 -6.52 5.67
N VAL A 142 3.46 -6.63 4.96
CA VAL A 142 4.34 -7.80 4.97
C VAL A 142 5.78 -7.31 5.06
N ASP A 143 6.52 -7.81 6.03
CA ASP A 143 7.85 -7.30 6.39
C ASP A 143 7.87 -5.76 6.53
N ASN A 144 8.55 -5.07 5.61
CA ASN A 144 8.66 -3.61 5.56
C ASN A 144 7.81 -2.97 4.45
N ASP A 145 7.19 -3.78 3.59
CA ASP A 145 6.28 -3.30 2.55
C ASP A 145 4.86 -3.15 3.12
N ARG A 146 4.19 -2.09 2.69
CA ARG A 146 2.81 -1.81 3.03
C ARG A 146 2.01 -1.39 1.81
N ILE A 147 0.76 -1.80 1.77
CA ILE A 147 -0.22 -1.36 0.80
C ILE A 147 -1.43 -0.89 1.59
N ALA A 148 -1.77 0.39 1.48
CA ALA A 148 -2.89 0.98 2.19
C ALA A 148 -3.94 1.49 1.22
N TYR A 149 -5.20 1.33 1.58
CA TYR A 149 -6.31 2.07 0.99
C TYR A 149 -6.61 3.27 1.90
N GLU A 150 -6.45 4.48 1.35
CA GLU A 150 -6.70 5.74 2.05
C GLU A 150 -7.37 6.74 1.10
N GLY A 151 -8.46 7.38 1.53
CA GLY A 151 -9.09 8.47 0.79
C GLY A 151 -9.63 8.09 -0.60
N GLY A 152 -9.91 6.81 -0.85
CA GLY A 152 -10.33 6.29 -2.17
C GLY A 152 -9.16 5.89 -3.10
N GLY A 153 -7.92 6.05 -2.65
CA GLY A 153 -6.71 5.63 -3.36
C GLY A 153 -6.07 4.38 -2.77
N VAL A 154 -5.23 3.71 -3.56
CA VAL A 154 -4.35 2.63 -3.11
C VAL A 154 -2.91 3.12 -3.19
N VAL A 155 -2.23 3.13 -2.05
CA VAL A 155 -0.85 3.55 -1.93
C VAL A 155 0.01 2.36 -1.54
N ARG A 156 1.11 2.19 -2.27
CA ARG A 156 2.21 1.33 -1.84
C ARG A 156 3.25 2.19 -1.15
N GLY A 157 3.80 1.71 -0.06
CA GLY A 157 4.97 2.31 0.55
C GLY A 157 5.85 1.30 1.26
N ASP A 158 7.04 1.76 1.58
CA ASP A 158 8.05 1.05 2.35
C ASP A 158 8.91 2.10 3.09
N GLU A 159 10.06 1.70 3.62
CA GLU A 159 11.01 2.63 4.27
C GLU A 159 11.58 3.67 3.29
N SER A 160 11.72 3.32 2.01
CA SER A 160 12.33 4.16 0.97
C SER A 160 11.36 5.22 0.42
N GLY A 161 10.06 4.94 0.43
CA GLY A 161 9.12 5.68 -0.41
C GLY A 161 7.66 5.39 -0.17
N SER A 162 6.79 6.21 -0.78
CA SER A 162 5.40 5.85 -1.02
C SER A 162 4.92 6.40 -2.36
N VAL A 163 4.03 5.67 -3.02
CA VAL A 163 3.45 6.02 -4.32
C VAL A 163 2.02 5.47 -4.43
N PHE A 164 1.10 6.29 -4.93
CA PHE A 164 -0.24 5.82 -5.27
C PHE A 164 -0.19 4.92 -6.51
N LEU A 165 -0.61 3.66 -6.36
CA LEU A 165 -0.93 2.74 -7.45
C LEU A 165 -2.24 3.19 -8.11
N LYS A 166 -3.23 3.53 -7.28
CA LYS A 166 -4.50 4.16 -7.67
C LYS A 166 -4.67 5.45 -6.89
N ARG A 167 -4.83 6.57 -7.57
CA ARG A 167 -4.94 7.88 -6.88
C ARG A 167 -6.34 8.10 -6.32
N PRO A 168 -6.46 8.84 -5.20
CA PRO A 168 -7.75 9.35 -4.73
C PRO A 168 -8.40 10.23 -5.81
N GLN A 169 -9.72 10.39 -5.75
CA GLN A 169 -10.47 11.15 -6.75
C GLN A 169 -10.36 12.66 -6.48
N LEU A 170 -9.19 13.20 -6.80
CA LEU A 170 -8.87 14.62 -6.73
C LEU A 170 -8.67 15.15 -8.13
N ARG A 171 -9.59 15.98 -8.61
CA ARG A 171 -9.49 16.62 -9.92
C ARG A 171 -9.64 18.12 -9.80
N CYS A 172 -8.79 18.81 -10.53
CA CYS A 172 -8.84 20.25 -10.70
C CYS A 172 -8.81 20.52 -12.20
N ASP A 173 -9.85 21.15 -12.72
CA ASP A 173 -9.85 21.78 -14.04
C ASP A 173 -10.11 23.26 -13.84
N ASN A 174 -9.04 24.04 -13.79
CA ASN A 174 -9.09 25.46 -13.49
C ASN A 174 -9.20 26.36 -14.73
N LYS A 175 -9.37 25.78 -15.93
CA LYS A 175 -9.36 26.53 -17.20
C LYS A 175 -10.57 26.30 -18.06
N THR A 176 -10.99 25.04 -18.20
CA THR A 176 -12.04 24.68 -19.17
C THR A 176 -13.40 24.66 -18.49
N THR A 177 -13.49 23.95 -17.36
CA THR A 177 -14.74 23.81 -16.62
C THR A 177 -14.76 24.58 -15.31
N GLU A 178 -13.62 25.16 -14.89
CA GLU A 178 -13.45 25.85 -13.60
C GLU A 178 -14.07 25.07 -12.45
N THR A 179 -13.79 23.76 -12.43
CA THR A 179 -14.40 22.81 -11.50
C THR A 179 -13.32 21.98 -10.81
N ALA A 180 -13.37 21.98 -9.48
CA ALA A 180 -12.63 21.04 -8.65
C ALA A 180 -13.58 19.97 -8.09
N VAL A 181 -13.17 18.71 -8.17
CA VAL A 181 -13.89 17.57 -7.59
C VAL A 181 -12.98 16.91 -6.58
N ILE A 182 -13.43 16.88 -5.33
CA ILE A 182 -12.74 16.29 -4.19
C ILE A 182 -13.67 15.20 -3.64
N SER A 183 -13.36 13.95 -3.95
CA SER A 183 -14.11 12.81 -3.42
C SER A 183 -13.19 11.92 -2.60
N LEU A 184 -13.48 11.77 -1.32
CA LEU A 184 -12.68 11.04 -0.35
C LEU A 184 -13.53 9.98 0.37
N VAL A 185 -12.89 8.86 0.69
CA VAL A 185 -13.43 7.87 1.63
C VAL A 185 -12.83 8.09 3.00
N THR A 186 -13.68 8.10 4.02
CA THR A 186 -13.27 7.96 5.41
C THR A 186 -13.58 6.54 5.86
N ILE A 187 -12.68 5.94 6.63
CA ILE A 187 -12.88 4.60 7.18
C ILE A 187 -13.33 4.76 8.63
N SER A 188 -14.54 4.28 8.91
CA SER A 188 -14.98 3.95 10.26
C SER A 188 -14.45 2.56 10.58
N ALA A 189 -13.72 2.41 11.67
CA ALA A 189 -13.29 1.11 12.12
C ALA A 189 -12.93 1.13 13.60
N ASP A 190 -13.27 0.05 14.29
CA ASP A 190 -12.53 -0.32 15.49
C ASP A 190 -11.10 -0.68 15.07
N ASN A 191 -10.11 -0.11 15.75
CA ASN A 191 -8.70 -0.40 15.49
C ASN A 191 -8.42 -1.90 15.72
N GLN A 192 -8.40 -2.67 14.64
CA GLN A 192 -8.28 -4.12 14.65
C GLN A 192 -7.13 -4.54 13.74
N SER A 193 -6.52 -5.67 14.06
CA SER A 193 -5.51 -6.29 13.20
C SER A 193 -5.67 -7.80 13.18
N ILE A 194 -5.52 -8.38 11.98
CA ILE A 194 -5.52 -9.83 11.77
C ILE A 194 -4.32 -10.19 10.91
N GLN A 195 -3.60 -11.21 11.37
CA GLN A 195 -2.58 -11.91 10.60
C GLN A 195 -3.09 -13.31 10.29
N SER A 196 -2.98 -13.73 9.03
CA SER A 196 -3.41 -15.06 8.60
C SER A 196 -2.51 -15.59 7.49
N SER A 197 -2.29 -16.90 7.46
CA SER A 197 -1.70 -17.59 6.30
C SER A 197 -2.74 -17.90 5.21
N GLY A 198 -4.03 -17.74 5.52
CA GLY A 198 -5.15 -18.04 4.64
C GLY A 198 -5.78 -16.80 4.00
N GLN A 199 -7.03 -16.97 3.57
CA GLN A 199 -7.87 -15.88 3.08
C GLN A 199 -8.70 -15.31 4.23
N VAL A 200 -8.89 -13.99 4.22
CA VAL A 200 -9.77 -13.27 5.12
C VAL A 200 -10.86 -12.62 4.27
N GLY A 201 -12.12 -12.91 4.60
CA GLY A 201 -13.26 -12.24 3.99
C GLY A 201 -13.44 -10.87 4.64
N PHE A 202 -13.81 -9.87 3.87
CA PHE A 202 -14.17 -8.56 4.38
C PHE A 202 -15.51 -8.12 3.82
N THR A 203 -16.24 -7.33 4.61
CA THR A 203 -17.46 -6.63 4.20
C THR A 203 -17.21 -5.15 4.34
N ILE A 204 -17.47 -4.40 3.27
CA ILE A 204 -17.45 -2.94 3.24
C ILE A 204 -18.90 -2.49 3.19
N SER A 205 -19.30 -1.63 4.11
CA SER A 205 -20.65 -1.06 4.16
C SER A 205 -20.59 0.45 4.25
N GLU A 206 -21.47 1.16 3.55
CA GLU A 206 -21.68 2.59 3.81
C GLU A 206 -22.29 2.74 5.22
N VAL A 207 -21.77 3.68 6.03
CA VAL A 207 -22.31 3.91 7.38
C VAL A 207 -23.71 4.53 7.28
N ASP A 208 -24.66 4.11 8.10
CA ASP A 208 -25.98 4.73 8.10
C ASP A 208 -25.94 6.13 8.74
N ASN A 209 -26.35 7.15 7.96
CA ASN A 209 -26.75 8.49 8.41
C ASN A 209 -25.70 9.30 9.23
N PRO A 210 -24.85 10.13 8.57
CA PRO A 210 -24.62 10.24 7.13
C PRO A 210 -23.41 9.42 6.69
N GLY A 211 -23.65 8.28 6.03
CA GLY A 211 -22.60 7.58 5.29
C GLY A 211 -22.06 8.36 4.10
N ARG A 212 -22.79 9.37 3.64
CA ARG A 212 -22.43 10.18 2.48
C ARG A 212 -22.90 11.61 2.63
N THR A 213 -21.97 12.52 2.40
CA THR A 213 -22.25 13.95 2.32
C THR A 213 -21.61 14.53 1.08
N SER A 214 -22.41 15.16 0.23
CA SER A 214 -21.94 15.87 -0.95
C SER A 214 -22.47 17.29 -0.96
N ASN A 215 -21.59 18.27 -1.14
CA ASN A 215 -21.94 19.67 -1.29
C ASN A 215 -21.26 20.29 -2.50
N VAL A 216 -21.93 21.29 -3.05
CA VAL A 216 -21.43 22.08 -4.17
C VAL A 216 -21.27 23.51 -3.69
N TYR A 217 -20.06 24.03 -3.84
CA TYR A 217 -19.69 25.41 -3.57
C TYR A 217 -19.49 26.12 -4.90
N THR A 218 -20.02 27.33 -5.01
CA THR A 218 -19.95 28.18 -6.21
C THR A 218 -19.40 29.54 -5.86
N ASP A 219 -18.87 30.21 -6.87
CA ASP A 219 -18.15 31.48 -6.71
C ASP A 219 -16.99 31.30 -5.73
N VAL A 220 -16.17 30.30 -6.01
CA VAL A 220 -14.94 30.00 -5.28
C VAL A 220 -13.76 30.47 -6.13
N ASP A 221 -12.83 31.20 -5.52
CA ASP A 221 -11.63 31.72 -6.16
C ASP A 221 -10.55 30.62 -6.19
N ASP A 222 -10.33 29.97 -5.04
CA ASP A 222 -9.41 28.84 -4.92
C ASP A 222 -9.91 27.78 -3.94
N VAL A 223 -9.46 26.54 -4.17
CA VAL A 223 -9.56 25.45 -3.19
C VAL A 223 -8.21 24.84 -2.89
N SER A 224 -7.94 24.67 -1.60
CA SER A 224 -6.69 24.13 -1.07
C SER A 224 -6.94 22.85 -0.27
N ILE A 225 -6.12 21.83 -0.53
CA ILE A 225 -6.07 20.57 0.22
C ILE A 225 -4.73 20.50 0.94
N ASP A 226 -4.75 20.33 2.26
CA ASP A 226 -3.59 20.16 3.12
C ASP A 226 -3.65 18.81 3.83
N VAL A 227 -2.58 18.01 3.74
CA VAL A 227 -2.50 16.65 4.30
C VAL A 227 -1.50 16.60 5.44
N GLN A 228 -1.91 16.03 6.57
CA GLN A 228 -1.12 16.01 7.81
C GLN A 228 -1.11 14.60 8.43
N GLY A 229 0.00 14.25 9.09
CA GLY A 229 0.11 13.00 9.85
C GLY A 229 0.03 11.72 9.01
N SER A 230 0.02 11.83 7.68
CA SER A 230 -0.08 10.68 6.79
C SER A 230 1.18 9.83 6.88
N PRO A 231 1.08 8.51 7.09
CA PRO A 231 2.21 7.62 6.93
C PRO A 231 2.77 7.63 5.49
N ASN A 232 2.01 8.10 4.51
CA ASN A 232 2.28 8.02 3.08
C ASN A 232 2.60 9.38 2.43
N GLU A 233 3.27 10.27 3.17
CA GLU A 233 3.53 11.66 2.78
C GLU A 233 4.02 11.85 1.34
N ARG A 234 5.00 11.05 0.88
CA ARG A 234 5.58 11.20 -0.46
C ARG A 234 4.56 10.95 -1.59
N ALA A 235 3.62 10.03 -1.38
CA ALA A 235 2.54 9.72 -2.31
C ALA A 235 1.53 10.86 -2.40
N TRP A 236 1.09 11.39 -1.26
CA TRP A 236 0.20 12.57 -1.19
C TRP A 236 0.83 13.80 -1.83
N ASN A 237 2.08 14.05 -1.49
CA ASN A 237 2.83 15.20 -1.98
C ASN A 237 3.05 15.16 -3.50
N ARG A 238 3.21 13.96 -4.07
CA ARG A 238 3.26 13.78 -5.53
C ARG A 238 1.88 13.96 -6.17
N THR A 239 0.82 13.51 -5.51
CA THR A 239 -0.56 13.63 -6.02
C THR A 239 -1.02 15.08 -6.05
N LEU A 240 -0.74 15.85 -5.01
CA LEU A 240 -1.06 17.28 -4.90
C LEU A 240 -0.13 18.21 -5.69
N GLY A 241 0.89 17.66 -6.35
CA GLY A 241 1.75 18.37 -7.30
C GLY A 241 1.56 17.92 -8.75
N HIS A 242 0.44 17.27 -9.05
CA HIS A 242 0.17 16.72 -10.38
C HIS A 242 -1.17 17.23 -10.92
N GLY A 243 -1.28 17.32 -12.25
CA GLY A 243 -2.44 17.91 -12.90
C GLY A 243 -2.43 19.42 -12.74
N ASN A 244 -3.60 20.03 -12.53
CA ASN A 244 -3.74 21.47 -12.33
C ASN A 244 -3.65 21.89 -10.85
N TRP A 245 -3.26 20.97 -9.96
CA TRP A 245 -2.97 21.32 -8.56
C TRP A 245 -1.57 21.95 -8.48
N GLU A 246 -1.51 23.17 -7.98
CA GLU A 246 -0.26 23.86 -7.71
C GLU A 246 0.24 23.50 -6.31
N ARG A 247 1.44 22.93 -6.24
CA ARG A 247 2.07 22.54 -4.98
C ARG A 247 2.50 23.76 -4.18
N LYS A 248 2.18 23.76 -2.88
CA LYS A 248 2.60 24.78 -1.91
C LYS A 248 3.52 24.17 -0.85
N ASP A 249 3.94 24.97 0.13
CA ASP A 249 4.74 24.51 1.25
C ASP A 249 4.01 23.43 2.06
N GLY A 250 4.76 22.41 2.50
CA GLY A 250 4.18 21.22 3.14
C GLY A 250 3.62 20.21 2.14
N ILE A 251 2.61 19.44 2.56
CA ILE A 251 1.88 18.50 1.72
C ILE A 251 0.55 19.15 1.33
N LYS A 252 0.67 20.24 0.57
CA LYS A 252 -0.46 21.10 0.21
C LYS A 252 -0.53 21.30 -1.30
N GLY A 253 -1.73 21.20 -1.85
CA GLY A 253 -2.05 21.53 -3.24
C GLY A 253 -3.20 22.52 -3.31
N THR A 254 -3.08 23.52 -4.19
CA THR A 254 -4.12 24.53 -4.43
C THR A 254 -4.57 24.46 -5.89
N CYS A 255 -5.89 24.52 -6.10
CA CYS A 255 -6.53 24.67 -7.39
C CYS A 255 -7.07 26.10 -7.44
N ASP A 256 -6.39 26.96 -8.20
CA ASP A 256 -6.72 28.37 -8.37
C ASP A 256 -7.46 28.55 -9.70
N PHE A 257 -8.70 29.05 -9.65
CA PHE A 257 -9.59 29.18 -10.80
C PHE A 257 -9.27 30.45 -11.60
N GLU A 258 -9.28 30.39 -12.94
CA GLU A 258 -8.97 31.57 -13.76
C GLU A 258 -10.01 32.70 -13.62
N SER A 259 -11.25 32.33 -13.31
CA SER A 259 -12.35 33.24 -12.97
C SER A 259 -12.80 33.00 -11.53
N ASP A 260 -13.15 34.09 -10.83
CA ASP A 260 -13.69 34.11 -9.45
C ASP A 260 -15.12 33.52 -9.34
N ASN A 261 -15.44 32.53 -10.19
CA ASN A 261 -16.75 31.87 -10.29
C ASN A 261 -16.63 30.33 -10.22
N GLY A 262 -15.51 29.83 -9.71
CA GLY A 262 -15.18 28.41 -9.69
C GLY A 262 -16.20 27.58 -8.92
N LYS A 263 -16.30 26.30 -9.32
CA LYS A 263 -17.19 25.31 -8.71
C LYS A 263 -16.39 24.23 -8.00
N VAL A 264 -16.65 24.03 -6.71
CA VAL A 264 -16.03 22.95 -5.94
C VAL A 264 -17.09 21.95 -5.52
N VAL A 265 -16.90 20.69 -5.88
CA VAL A 265 -17.73 19.58 -5.42
C VAL A 265 -16.93 18.79 -4.40
N VAL A 266 -17.41 18.77 -3.16
CA VAL A 266 -16.81 17.97 -2.09
C VAL A 266 -17.76 16.85 -1.73
N THR A 267 -17.27 15.62 -1.81
CA THR A 267 -18.01 14.41 -1.44
C THR A 267 -17.17 13.61 -0.44
N LEU A 268 -17.70 13.41 0.76
CA LEU A 268 -17.15 12.50 1.75
C LEU A 268 -18.09 11.30 1.86
N VAL A 269 -17.52 10.10 1.87
CA VAL A 269 -18.24 8.85 2.08
C VAL A 269 -17.56 8.09 3.20
N GLU A 270 -18.29 7.80 4.27
CA GLU A 270 -17.82 6.98 5.37
C GLU A 270 -18.20 5.53 5.13
N VAL A 271 -17.21 4.65 5.20
CA VAL A 271 -17.40 3.21 5.07
C VAL A 271 -16.90 2.51 6.32
N ASP A 272 -17.64 1.50 6.74
CA ASP A 272 -17.24 0.55 7.76
C ASP A 272 -16.65 -0.71 7.11
N ILE A 273 -15.62 -1.29 7.73
CA ILE A 273 -14.92 -2.48 7.23
C ILE A 273 -14.88 -3.54 8.31
N GLU A 274 -15.60 -4.64 8.10
CA GLU A 274 -15.65 -5.79 9.01
C GLU A 274 -14.95 -7.00 8.38
N TYR A 275 -14.22 -7.79 9.18
CA TYR A 275 -13.54 -9.01 8.74
C TYR A 275 -13.40 -10.07 9.85
#